data_AF-W3VTS9-F1
#
_entry.id   AF-W3VTS9-F1
#
_cell.length_a   1.000
_cell.length_b   1.000
_cell.length_c   1.000
_cell.angle_alpha   90.00
_cell.angle_beta   90.00
_cell.angle_gamma   90.00
#
_symmetry.space_group_name_H-M   'P 1'
#
loop_
_entity.id
_entity.type
_entity.pdbx_description
1 polymer ?
#
loop_
_entity_poly.entity_id
_entity_poly.type
_entity_poly.pdbx_seq_one_letter_code
_entity_poly.pdbx_strand_id
1 'polypeptide(L)'
;MKLLVALYAFVLLAGAGVQAAFPLMPENVAKGGEALRTLWTTASQGTFMNVLTHNMRSIQGPWTEFLTTEGEQIVNNYYREAFRDKRDAAVLHGHSKFVRMVKFDITEPYRYQPESDAYKPKVAATLISTFADRLAAARQAQLAKDVRRPSSFTN
;
A
#
# COMPACT_ATOMS: atom_id res chain seq x y z
N MET A 1 49.79 -37.88 -1.45
CA MET A 1 48.79 -37.67 -2.52
C MET A 1 47.49 -37.22 -1.85
N LYS A 2 47.28 -35.91 -1.70
CA LYS A 2 46.28 -35.11 -2.46
C LYS A 2 44.90 -35.78 -2.60
N LEU A 3 43.94 -35.34 -1.78
CA LEU A 3 42.50 -35.18 -2.10
C LEU A 3 41.90 -34.36 -0.95
N LEU A 4 41.96 -33.03 -1.04
CA LEU A 4 40.89 -32.14 -1.50
C LEU A 4 39.76 -32.05 -0.44
N VAL A 5 39.83 -31.04 0.45
CA VAL A 5 39.29 -29.67 0.27
C VAL A 5 37.78 -29.62 0.53
N ALA A 6 37.47 -28.96 1.65
CA ALA A 6 36.26 -28.18 1.94
C ALA A 6 34.89 -28.89 1.89
N LEU A 7 34.44 -29.35 3.06
CA LEU A 7 33.01 -29.42 3.38
C LEU A 7 32.49 -27.97 3.52
N TYR A 8 32.19 -27.34 2.38
CA TYR A 8 31.39 -26.12 2.35
C TYR A 8 29.95 -26.47 2.70
N ALA A 9 29.43 -25.76 3.71
CA ALA A 9 28.05 -25.77 4.11
C ALA A 9 27.13 -25.49 2.91
N PHE A 10 26.35 -26.48 2.51
CA PHE A 10 25.18 -26.27 1.65
C PHE A 10 23.94 -26.47 2.52
N VAL A 11 23.63 -25.44 3.33
CA VAL A 11 22.28 -25.29 3.87
C VAL A 11 21.40 -24.89 2.70
N LEU A 12 20.86 -25.89 1.99
CA LEU A 12 19.73 -25.69 1.10
C LEU A 12 18.55 -25.36 2.00
N LEU A 13 18.35 -24.06 2.18
CA LEU A 13 17.16 -23.50 2.78
C LEU A 13 15.98 -23.88 1.87
N ALA A 14 15.38 -25.05 2.14
CA ALA A 14 14.10 -25.45 1.62
C ALA A 14 13.01 -24.57 2.26
N GLY A 15 13.03 -23.28 1.93
CA GLY A 15 11.90 -22.40 2.13
C GLY A 15 10.87 -22.71 1.05
N ALA A 16 10.05 -23.74 1.28
CA ALA A 16 8.82 -23.91 0.53
C ALA A 16 8.07 -22.58 0.59
N GLY A 17 7.89 -21.97 -0.58
CA GLY A 17 7.42 -20.60 -0.73
C GLY A 17 6.07 -20.37 -0.10
N VAL A 18 6.06 -19.68 1.04
CA VAL A 18 4.96 -18.78 1.35
C VAL A 18 5.17 -17.60 0.42
N GLN A 19 4.55 -17.62 -0.76
CA GLN A 19 4.36 -16.36 -1.50
C GLN A 19 3.62 -15.45 -0.54
N ALA A 20 4.29 -14.43 -0.01
CA ALA A 20 3.66 -13.45 0.84
C ALA A 20 2.41 -12.96 0.12
N ALA A 21 1.24 -13.16 0.72
CA ALA A 21 -0.03 -12.75 0.12
C ALA A 21 -0.10 -11.23 -0.11
N PHE A 22 0.79 -10.47 0.56
CA PHE A 22 1.00 -9.05 0.38
C PHE A 22 2.18 -8.77 -0.57
N PRO A 23 2.04 -7.87 -1.55
CA PRO A 23 3.10 -7.57 -2.51
C PRO A 23 4.35 -6.95 -1.87
N LEU A 24 5.49 -7.05 -2.56
CA LEU A 24 6.72 -6.35 -2.17
C LEU A 24 6.51 -4.84 -2.18
N MET A 25 7.20 -4.12 -1.28
CA MET A 25 7.09 -2.67 -1.18
C MET A 25 7.54 -1.99 -2.49
N PRO A 26 6.65 -1.25 -3.17
CA PRO A 26 7.00 -0.58 -4.42
C PRO A 26 7.85 0.66 -4.15
N GLU A 27 8.61 1.08 -5.17
CA GLU A 27 9.62 2.14 -5.05
C GLU A 27 9.03 3.51 -4.65
N ASN A 28 7.84 3.84 -5.16
CA ASN A 28 7.10 5.05 -4.81
C ASN A 28 6.77 5.14 -3.31
N VAL A 29 6.46 4.00 -2.68
CA VAL A 29 6.24 3.89 -1.23
C VAL A 29 7.57 3.94 -0.48
N ALA A 30 8.60 3.22 -0.96
CA ALA A 30 9.92 3.21 -0.35
C ALA A 30 10.56 4.61 -0.29
N LYS A 31 10.38 5.42 -1.34
CA LYS A 31 10.81 6.84 -1.44
C LYS A 31 9.78 7.83 -0.88
N GLY A 32 8.67 7.34 -0.34
CA GLY A 32 7.53 8.13 0.14
C GLY A 32 7.71 8.75 1.53
N GLY A 33 8.81 8.45 2.21
CA GLY A 33 9.05 8.88 3.60
C GLY A 33 8.64 7.82 4.63
N GLU A 34 8.87 8.12 5.91
CA GLU A 34 8.61 7.16 7.00
C GLU A 34 7.13 6.81 7.13
N ALA A 35 6.23 7.81 7.11
CA ALA A 35 4.80 7.58 7.30
C ALA A 35 4.20 6.62 6.25
N LEU A 36 4.59 6.75 4.98
CA LEU A 36 4.15 5.84 3.91
C LEU A 36 4.71 4.42 4.09
N ARG A 37 5.99 4.29 4.46
CA ARG A 37 6.61 2.98 4.74
C ARG A 37 5.95 2.30 5.94
N THR A 38 5.62 3.05 6.99
CA THR A 38 4.87 2.54 8.14
C THR A 38 3.49 2.09 7.73
N LEU A 39 2.72 2.92 7.00
CA LEU A 39 1.38 2.55 6.53
C LEU A 39 1.40 1.26 5.69
N TRP A 40 2.38 1.13 4.78
CA TRP A 40 2.58 -0.09 4.00
C TRP A 40 2.90 -1.30 4.86
N THR A 41 3.80 -1.15 5.83
CA THR A 41 4.21 -2.25 6.74
C THR A 41 3.05 -2.69 7.62
N THR A 42 2.25 -1.75 8.12
CA THR A 42 1.05 -2.05 8.91
C THR A 42 0.01 -2.80 8.07
N ALA A 43 -0.18 -2.41 6.81
CA ALA A 43 -1.05 -3.13 5.87
C ALA A 43 -0.50 -4.53 5.53
N SER A 44 0.81 -4.68 5.35
CA SER A 44 1.43 -5.98 5.08
C SER A 44 1.31 -6.94 6.26
N GLN A 45 1.22 -6.41 7.48
CA GLN A 45 0.97 -7.15 8.71
C GLN A 45 -0.52 -7.43 8.97
N GLY A 46 -1.41 -7.03 8.07
CA GLY A 46 -2.83 -7.36 8.17
C GLY A 46 -3.71 -6.25 8.74
N THR A 47 -3.28 -4.99 8.74
CA THR A 47 -4.10 -3.89 9.27
C THR A 47 -4.18 -2.72 8.28
N PHE A 48 -5.38 -2.44 7.78
CA PHE A 48 -5.66 -1.24 6.98
C PHE A 48 -6.23 -0.12 7.85
N MET A 49 -5.78 1.12 7.62
CA MET A 49 -6.14 2.29 8.42
C MET A 49 -6.55 3.46 7.51
N ASN A 50 -7.76 3.97 7.69
CA ASN A 50 -8.22 5.25 7.11
C ASN A 50 -7.94 6.44 8.05
N VAL A 51 -7.93 6.20 9.36
CA VAL A 51 -7.44 7.14 10.38
C VAL A 51 -6.05 6.68 10.87
N LEU A 52 -5.04 7.50 10.64
CA LEU A 52 -3.64 7.20 10.88
C LEU A 52 -3.21 7.54 12.31
N THR A 53 -2.23 6.80 12.83
CA THR A 53 -1.63 7.05 14.14
C THR A 53 -0.76 8.31 14.15
N HIS A 54 -0.38 8.78 15.35
CA HIS A 54 0.34 10.04 15.54
C HIS A 54 1.63 10.17 14.70
N ASN A 55 2.41 9.10 14.59
CA ASN A 55 3.64 9.05 13.78
C ASN A 55 3.42 9.14 12.26
N MET A 56 2.18 9.00 11.78
CA MET A 56 1.80 9.13 10.36
C MET A 56 0.95 10.38 10.10
N ARG A 57 0.80 11.27 11.09
CA ARG A 57 -0.10 12.44 11.00
C ARG A 57 0.24 13.39 9.85
N SER A 58 1.51 13.45 9.45
CA SER A 58 1.98 14.30 8.35
C SER A 58 1.29 14.01 7.00
N ILE A 59 0.76 12.80 6.81
CA ILE A 59 0.06 12.40 5.59
C ILE A 59 -1.47 12.24 5.78
N GLN A 60 -2.02 12.45 6.99
CA GLN A 60 -3.45 12.23 7.26
C GLN A 60 -4.38 13.07 6.38
N GLY A 61 -4.08 14.36 6.20
CA GLY A 61 -4.90 15.25 5.36
C GLY A 61 -4.97 14.75 3.92
N PRO A 62 -3.83 14.63 3.22
CA PRO A 62 -3.79 14.08 1.86
C PRO A 62 -4.36 12.66 1.74
N TRP A 63 -4.16 11.81 2.75
CA TRP A 63 -4.71 10.46 2.78
C TRP A 63 -6.23 10.45 2.85
N THR A 64 -6.80 11.31 3.70
CA THR A 64 -8.26 11.48 3.83
C THR A 64 -8.85 11.94 2.51
N GLU A 65 -8.26 12.98 1.91
CA GLU A 65 -8.69 13.51 0.62
C GLU A 65 -8.64 12.43 -0.47
N PHE A 66 -7.53 11.71 -0.58
CA PHE A 66 -7.39 10.60 -1.53
C PHE A 66 -8.47 9.53 -1.36
N LEU A 67 -8.68 9.07 -0.13
CA LEU A 67 -9.65 8.02 0.15
C LEU A 67 -11.09 8.45 -0.19
N THR A 68 -11.47 9.69 0.14
CA THR A 68 -12.83 10.18 -0.11
C THR A 68 -13.07 10.51 -1.59
N THR A 69 -12.04 10.92 -2.35
CA THR A 69 -12.22 11.27 -3.76
C THR A 69 -12.04 10.09 -4.72
N GLU A 70 -11.11 9.17 -4.43
CA GLU A 70 -10.70 8.11 -5.37
C GLU A 70 -10.88 6.70 -4.80
N GLY A 71 -10.90 6.56 -3.47
CA GLY A 71 -10.83 5.27 -2.80
C GLY A 71 -11.97 4.32 -3.17
N GLU A 72 -13.22 4.81 -3.22
CA GLU A 72 -14.37 3.97 -3.57
C GLU A 72 -14.25 3.40 -4.98
N GLN A 73 -13.86 4.21 -5.96
CA GLN A 73 -13.71 3.76 -7.34
C GLN A 73 -12.60 2.71 -7.46
N ILE A 74 -11.48 2.88 -6.76
CA ILE A 74 -10.37 1.92 -6.74
C ILE A 74 -10.84 0.58 -6.16
N VAL A 75 -11.51 0.60 -5.01
CA VAL A 75 -12.06 -0.62 -4.37
C VAL A 75 -13.05 -1.31 -5.30
N ASN A 76 -14.00 -0.56 -5.87
CA ASN A 76 -15.02 -1.11 -6.75
C ASN A 76 -14.42 -1.73 -8.02
N ASN A 77 -13.42 -1.08 -8.62
CA ASN A 77 -12.73 -1.61 -9.80
C ASN A 77 -11.99 -2.91 -9.48
N TYR A 78 -11.22 -2.93 -8.38
CA TYR A 78 -10.47 -4.11 -7.96
C TYR A 78 -11.39 -5.32 -7.76
N TYR A 79 -12.47 -5.17 -6.99
CA TYR A 79 -13.38 -6.28 -6.72
C TYR A 79 -14.22 -6.68 -7.95
N ARG A 80 -14.57 -5.72 -8.82
CA ARG A 80 -15.26 -6.05 -10.09
C ARG A 80 -14.38 -6.89 -11.01
N GLU A 81 -13.08 -6.65 -11.05
CA GLU A 81 -12.14 -7.44 -11.83
C GLU A 81 -11.87 -8.80 -11.19
N ALA A 82 -11.64 -8.83 -9.87
CA ALA A 82 -11.34 -10.06 -9.13
C ALA A 82 -12.55 -11.02 -9.06
N PHE A 83 -13.78 -10.50 -9.08
CA PHE A 83 -15.02 -11.28 -8.89
C PHE A 83 -16.07 -11.01 -9.98
N ARG A 84 -15.64 -10.86 -11.23
CA ARG A 84 -16.48 -10.47 -12.38
C ARG A 84 -17.84 -11.19 -12.42
N ASP A 85 -17.86 -12.50 -12.16
CA ASP A 85 -19.06 -13.35 -12.23
C ASP A 85 -19.57 -13.80 -10.85
N LYS A 86 -18.99 -13.30 -9.74
CA LYS A 86 -19.26 -13.79 -8.36
C LYS A 86 -19.38 -12.65 -7.36
N ARG A 87 -20.37 -11.78 -7.54
CA ARG A 87 -20.55 -10.58 -6.70
C ARG A 87 -20.65 -10.89 -5.21
N ASP A 88 -21.33 -11.96 -4.82
CA ASP A 88 -21.47 -12.32 -3.40
C ASP A 88 -20.13 -12.72 -2.76
N ALA A 89 -19.20 -13.29 -3.55
CA ALA A 89 -17.86 -13.60 -3.08
C ALA A 89 -17.04 -12.34 -2.78
N ALA A 90 -17.27 -11.22 -3.51
CA ALA A 90 -16.58 -9.97 -3.24
C ALA A 90 -16.89 -9.44 -1.82
N VAL A 91 -18.15 -9.58 -1.38
CA VAL A 91 -18.58 -9.18 -0.02
C VAL A 91 -17.85 -10.02 1.04
N LEU A 92 -17.79 -11.34 0.86
CA LEU A 92 -17.05 -12.25 1.75
C LEU A 92 -15.57 -11.88 1.84
N HIS A 93 -15.00 -11.44 0.72
CA HIS A 93 -13.61 -11.01 0.62
C HIS A 93 -13.37 -9.54 1.01
N GLY A 94 -14.35 -8.87 1.61
CA GLY A 94 -14.16 -7.59 2.30
C GLY A 94 -14.56 -6.34 1.51
N HIS A 95 -15.16 -6.47 0.31
CA HIS A 95 -15.55 -5.35 -0.53
C HIS A 95 -16.34 -4.27 0.23
N SER A 96 -17.48 -4.64 0.84
CA SER A 96 -18.32 -3.67 1.56
C SER A 96 -17.60 -3.01 2.73
N LYS A 97 -16.66 -3.71 3.38
CA LYS A 97 -15.90 -3.14 4.49
C LYS A 97 -14.87 -2.13 4.00
N PHE A 98 -14.14 -2.41 2.92
CA PHE A 98 -13.25 -1.43 2.30
C PHE A 98 -14.00 -0.21 1.79
N VAL A 99 -15.17 -0.38 1.15
CA VAL A 99 -16.02 0.76 0.73
C VAL A 99 -16.39 1.64 1.93
N ARG A 100 -16.83 1.05 3.04
CA ARG A 100 -17.14 1.81 4.26
C ARG A 100 -15.91 2.50 4.87
N MET A 101 -14.73 1.88 4.81
CA MET A 101 -13.48 2.50 5.27
C MET A 101 -13.10 3.72 4.43
N VAL A 102 -13.13 3.63 3.10
CA VAL A 102 -12.72 4.75 2.23
C VAL A 102 -13.72 5.91 2.26
N LYS A 103 -14.99 5.63 2.59
CA LYS A 103 -16.03 6.63 2.88
C LYS A 103 -15.99 7.20 4.29
N PHE A 104 -15.16 6.63 5.17
CA PHE A 104 -15.12 6.93 6.59
C PHE A 104 -16.45 6.66 7.33
N ASP A 105 -17.30 5.77 6.80
CA ASP A 105 -18.48 5.24 7.50
C ASP A 105 -18.09 4.36 8.70
N ILE A 106 -16.86 3.84 8.69
CA ILE A 106 -16.18 3.20 9.82
C ILE A 106 -14.76 3.74 9.89
N THR A 107 -14.24 3.91 11.09
CA THR A 107 -12.90 4.51 11.33
C THR A 107 -11.97 3.60 12.12
N GLU A 108 -12.50 2.48 12.62
CA GLU A 108 -11.71 1.48 13.31
C GLU A 108 -10.77 0.77 12.33
N PRO A 109 -9.51 0.51 12.71
CA PRO A 109 -8.57 -0.22 11.86
C PRO A 109 -9.15 -1.57 11.39
N TYR A 110 -9.09 -1.82 10.08
CA TYR A 110 -9.56 -3.07 9.53
C TYR A 110 -8.44 -4.13 9.58
N ARG A 111 -8.58 -5.06 10.53
CA ARG A 111 -7.73 -6.25 10.64
C ARG A 111 -8.16 -7.38 9.70
N TYR A 112 -7.20 -7.99 9.03
CA TYR A 112 -7.32 -9.17 8.19
C TYR A 112 -6.10 -10.07 8.37
N GLN A 113 -6.22 -11.33 7.95
CA GLN A 113 -5.14 -12.33 8.00
C GLN A 113 -4.59 -12.50 6.58
N PRO A 114 -3.42 -11.90 6.24
CA PRO A 114 -2.89 -11.93 4.88
C PRO A 114 -2.75 -13.33 4.31
N GLU A 115 -2.30 -14.29 5.13
CA GLU A 115 -2.09 -15.68 4.71
C GLU A 115 -3.38 -16.47 4.42
N SER A 116 -4.54 -15.96 4.87
CA SER A 116 -5.83 -16.65 4.71
C SER A 116 -6.69 -16.10 3.58
N ASP A 117 -6.44 -14.85 3.17
CA ASP A 117 -7.26 -14.14 2.20
C ASP A 117 -6.35 -13.25 1.36
N ALA A 118 -6.13 -13.65 0.10
CA ALA A 118 -5.24 -12.93 -0.80
C ALA A 118 -5.83 -11.60 -1.33
N TYR A 119 -7.13 -11.33 -1.13
CA TYR A 119 -7.78 -10.17 -1.74
C TYR A 119 -7.69 -8.92 -0.87
N LYS A 120 -7.83 -9.05 0.45
CA LYS A 120 -7.75 -7.93 1.40
C LYS A 120 -6.35 -7.28 1.42
N PRO A 121 -5.24 -8.04 1.47
CA PRO A 121 -3.88 -7.56 1.26
C PRO A 121 -3.73 -6.75 -0.03
N LYS A 122 -4.22 -7.28 -1.15
CA LYS A 122 -4.04 -6.68 -2.47
C LYS A 122 -4.77 -5.34 -2.60
N VAL A 123 -6.04 -5.25 -2.17
CA VAL A 123 -6.76 -3.97 -2.23
C VAL A 123 -6.16 -2.91 -1.30
N ALA A 124 -5.69 -3.31 -0.10
CA ALA A 124 -4.97 -2.40 0.79
C ALA A 124 -3.66 -1.90 0.16
N ALA A 125 -2.89 -2.81 -0.45
CA ALA A 125 -1.67 -2.46 -1.18
C ALA A 125 -1.97 -1.52 -2.35
N THR A 126 -3.01 -1.79 -3.15
CA THR A 126 -3.42 -0.93 -4.28
C THR A 126 -3.75 0.48 -3.82
N LEU A 127 -4.55 0.63 -2.75
CA LEU A 127 -4.89 1.96 -2.22
C LEU A 127 -3.63 2.74 -1.79
N ILE A 128 -2.72 2.09 -1.07
CA ILE A 128 -1.50 2.73 -0.56
C ILE A 128 -0.53 3.06 -1.70
N SER A 129 -0.36 2.17 -2.68
CA SER A 129 0.53 2.42 -3.82
C SER A 129 0.01 3.56 -4.68
N THR A 130 -1.29 3.58 -4.99
CA THR A 130 -1.88 4.68 -5.79
C THR A 130 -1.79 6.01 -5.05
N PHE A 131 -1.96 6.02 -3.72
CA PHE A 131 -1.72 7.22 -2.93
C PHE A 131 -0.27 7.69 -2.97
N ALA A 132 0.70 6.77 -2.88
CA ALA A 132 2.11 7.10 -2.99
C ALA A 132 2.47 7.68 -4.37
N ASP A 133 1.86 7.17 -5.45
CA ASP A 133 1.99 7.74 -6.80
C ASP A 133 1.45 9.17 -6.86
N ARG A 134 0.26 9.42 -6.29
CA ARG A 134 -0.31 10.77 -6.23
C ARG A 134 0.60 11.75 -5.49
N LEU A 135 1.18 11.33 -4.36
CA LEU A 135 2.14 12.16 -3.62
C LEU A 135 3.45 12.39 -4.38
N ALA A 136 3.94 11.40 -5.14
CA ALA A 136 5.13 11.57 -5.97
C ALA A 136 4.86 12.56 -7.12
N ALA A 137 3.72 12.41 -7.81
CA ALA A 137 3.31 13.30 -8.89
C ALA A 137 3.12 14.75 -8.41
N ALA A 138 2.48 14.96 -7.26
CA ALA A 138 2.29 16.29 -6.68
C ALA A 138 3.64 16.97 -6.35
N ARG A 139 4.61 16.22 -5.80
CA ARG A 139 5.96 16.73 -5.53
C ARG A 139 6.69 17.14 -6.82
N GLN A 140 6.64 16.30 -7.85
CA GLN A 140 7.25 16.61 -9.15
C GLN A 140 6.62 17.85 -9.80
N ALA A 141 5.29 17.97 -9.73
CA ALA A 141 4.58 19.14 -10.25
C ALA A 141 4.97 20.44 -9.52
N GLN A 142 5.18 20.38 -8.21
CA GLN A 142 5.62 21.53 -7.42
C GLN A 142 7.05 21.95 -7.80
N LEU A 143 7.98 20.99 -7.86
CA LEU A 143 9.36 21.25 -8.28
C LEU A 143 9.41 21.87 -9.68
N ALA A 144 8.59 21.39 -10.62
CA ALA A 144 8.51 21.95 -11.96
C ALA A 144 7.98 23.41 -11.99
N LYS A 145 7.07 23.77 -11.06
CA LYS A 145 6.58 25.15 -10.92
C LYS A 145 7.66 26.06 -10.34
N ASP A 146 8.39 25.59 -9.33
CA ASP A 146 9.43 26.37 -8.65
C ASP A 146 10.60 26.64 -9.61
N VAL A 147 11.00 25.67 -10.43
CA VAL A 147 12.02 25.86 -11.48
C VAL A 147 11.58 26.88 -12.54
N ARG A 148 10.29 26.95 -12.88
CA ARG A 148 9.76 27.89 -13.89
C ARG A 148 9.56 29.31 -13.36
N ARG A 149 9.68 29.54 -12.05
CA ARG A 149 9.57 30.86 -11.44
C ARG A 149 11.00 31.36 -11.12
N PRO A 150 11.69 32.07 -12.04
CA PRO A 150 12.98 32.62 -11.72
C PRO A 150 12.83 33.55 -10.52
N SER A 151 13.70 33.39 -9.53
CA SER A 151 13.77 34.27 -8.35
C SER A 151 13.90 35.71 -8.82
N SER A 152 12.83 36.50 -8.68
CA SER A 152 12.91 37.95 -8.78
C SER A 152 13.66 38.44 -7.54
N PHE A 153 14.99 38.36 -7.59
CA PHE A 153 15.86 39.11 -6.70
C PHE A 153 15.70 40.59 -7.08
N THR A 154 14.76 41.27 -6.43
CA THR A 154 14.72 42.73 -6.39
C THR A 154 15.80 43.20 -5.43
N ASN A 155 16.65 44.10 -5.96
CA ASN A 155 17.74 44.82 -5.28
C ASN A 155 17.30 45.54 -4.00
#